data_AF-A0A1G1P4J2-F1
#
_entry.id   AF-A0A1G1P4J2-F1
#
_cell.length_a   1.000
_cell.length_b   1.000
_cell.length_c   1.000
_cell.angle_alpha   90.00
_cell.angle_beta   90.00
_cell.angle_gamma   90.00
#
_symmetry.space_group_name_H-M   'P 1'
#
loop_
_entity.id
_entity.type
_entity.pdbx_description
1 polymer ?
#
loop_
_entity_poly.entity_id
_entity_poly.type
_entity_poly.pdbx_seq_one_letter_code
_entity_poly.pdbx_strand_id
1 'polypeptide(L)'
;MVYGPIDAHAAVVIKIRAVNPLETETAAPIRYPLPKEVAPQDIVAKRIKFSGQREYHLVGGAGDKEPAAAEPRAPQEADFKIKYDKKNGYYYVDHEVLLGPRQIVTLEVEVKDVWNIPPEQIETLRTEVDALLAQGGEMNETAAALKEEIGKALDQIVKSQEQTTVAKVGVEQHINSYGKNREMLQQAQMDKKMIQNLLKKAKGKKGEGR
;
A
#
# COMPACT_ATOMS: atom_id res chain seq x y z
N MET A 1 -10.97 3.76 30.86
CA MET A 1 -10.24 3.30 29.65
C MET A 1 -10.43 4.33 28.58
N VAL A 2 -9.38 5.09 28.28
CA VAL A 2 -9.41 6.13 27.24
C VAL A 2 -9.05 5.43 25.95
N TYR A 3 -10.04 5.12 25.11
CA TYR A 3 -9.76 4.82 23.71
C TYR A 3 -9.36 6.16 23.07
N GLY A 4 -8.05 6.35 22.92
CA GLY A 4 -7.54 7.42 22.05
C GLY A 4 -8.10 7.23 20.64
N PRO A 5 -8.16 8.31 19.83
CA PRO A 5 -8.66 8.20 18.47
C PRO A 5 -7.85 7.11 17.77
N ILE A 6 -8.52 6.07 17.29
CA ILE A 6 -7.93 5.20 16.29
C ILE A 6 -7.63 6.14 15.14
N ASP A 7 -6.35 6.48 14.95
CA ASP A 7 -5.88 7.14 13.74
C ASP A 7 -6.59 6.45 12.58
N ALA A 8 -7.51 7.18 11.95
CA ALA A 8 -8.28 6.72 10.82
C ALA A 8 -7.33 6.70 9.61
N HIS A 9 -6.29 5.87 9.68
CA HIS A 9 -5.57 5.43 8.50
C HIS A 9 -6.63 4.75 7.63
N ALA A 10 -6.83 5.27 6.42
CA ALA A 10 -7.71 4.65 5.46
C ALA A 10 -7.32 3.17 5.36
N ALA A 11 -8.24 2.26 5.64
CA ALA A 11 -7.97 0.83 5.51
C ALA A 11 -8.13 0.44 4.03
N VAL A 12 -7.15 -0.27 3.50
CA VAL A 12 -7.15 -0.79 2.13
C VAL A 12 -7.48 -2.28 2.18
N VAL A 13 -8.48 -2.70 1.43
CA VAL A 13 -8.91 -4.11 1.40
C VAL A 13 -8.42 -4.78 0.11
N ILE A 14 -7.47 -5.68 0.24
CA ILE A 14 -6.99 -6.54 -0.85
C ILE A 14 -7.91 -7.75 -0.95
N LYS A 15 -8.59 -7.91 -2.09
CA LYS A 15 -9.53 -9.01 -2.34
C LYS A 15 -8.91 -10.06 -3.26
N ILE A 16 -8.70 -11.27 -2.76
CA ILE A 16 -8.24 -12.42 -3.54
C ILE A 16 -9.44 -13.32 -3.82
N ARG A 17 -9.77 -13.54 -5.10
CA ARG A 17 -10.86 -14.42 -5.52
C ARG A 17 -10.32 -15.71 -6.11
N ALA A 18 -10.82 -16.84 -5.62
CA ALA A 18 -10.61 -18.15 -6.23
C ALA A 18 -11.96 -18.75 -6.61
N VAL A 19 -12.02 -19.38 -7.77
CA VAL A 19 -13.25 -19.94 -8.36
C VAL A 19 -13.00 -21.38 -8.70
N ASN A 20 -13.91 -22.27 -8.31
CA ASN A 20 -13.96 -23.62 -8.84
C ASN A 20 -14.81 -23.64 -10.13
N PRO A 21 -14.22 -23.82 -11.32
CA PRO A 21 -14.99 -23.88 -12.57
C PRO A 21 -15.72 -25.22 -12.76
N LEU A 22 -15.41 -26.24 -11.95
CA LEU A 22 -15.92 -27.60 -12.11
C LEU A 22 -17.27 -27.80 -11.42
N GLU A 23 -17.93 -28.89 -11.81
CA GLU A 23 -19.19 -29.37 -11.21
C GLU A 23 -18.95 -30.33 -10.03
N THR A 24 -17.69 -30.52 -9.66
CA THR A 24 -17.25 -31.38 -8.56
C THR A 24 -16.48 -30.56 -7.54
N GLU A 25 -16.43 -31.05 -6.30
CA GLU A 25 -15.58 -30.45 -5.27
C GLU A 25 -14.09 -30.57 -5.64
N THR A 26 -13.31 -29.53 -5.36
CA THR A 26 -11.87 -29.52 -5.64
C THR A 26 -11.11 -28.73 -4.58
N ALA A 27 -9.91 -29.21 -4.23
CA ALA A 27 -8.99 -28.48 -3.38
C ALA A 27 -8.25 -27.43 -4.24
N ALA A 28 -8.32 -26.17 -3.82
CA ALA A 28 -7.66 -25.06 -4.49
C ALA A 28 -6.57 -24.48 -3.57
N PRO A 29 -5.28 -24.67 -3.90
CA PRO A 29 -4.20 -23.99 -3.20
C PRO A 29 -4.16 -22.51 -3.62
N ILE A 30 -4.28 -21.62 -2.65
CA ILE A 30 -4.19 -20.17 -2.82
C ILE A 30 -2.83 -19.71 -2.34
N ARG A 31 -2.01 -19.24 -3.29
CA ARG A 31 -0.74 -18.54 -3.01
C ARG A 31 -0.76 -17.20 -3.71
N TYR A 32 -1.04 -16.14 -2.96
CA TYR A 32 -1.17 -14.79 -3.52
C TYR A 32 -0.14 -13.83 -2.91
N PRO A 33 0.78 -13.25 -3.72
CA PRO A 33 1.77 -12.30 -3.22
C PRO A 33 1.10 -10.99 -2.81
N LEU A 34 1.39 -10.51 -1.60
CA LEU A 34 1.02 -9.17 -1.18
C LEU A 34 2.01 -8.15 -1.77
N PRO A 35 1.59 -6.89 -1.97
CA PRO A 35 2.51 -5.83 -2.37
C PRO A 35 3.67 -5.73 -1.38
N LYS A 36 4.87 -5.44 -1.89
CA LYS A 36 6.13 -5.50 -1.13
C LYS A 36 6.18 -4.51 0.04
N GLU A 37 5.38 -3.45 -0.04
CA GLU A 37 5.26 -2.43 1.00
C GLU A 37 4.49 -2.91 2.23
N VAL A 38 3.67 -3.96 2.11
CA VAL A 38 2.84 -4.46 3.20
C VAL A 38 3.68 -5.33 4.14
N ALA A 39 3.82 -4.89 5.39
CA ALA A 39 4.38 -5.68 6.48
C ALA A 39 3.28 -6.29 7.36
N PRO A 40 3.60 -7.29 8.20
CA PRO A 40 2.59 -7.95 9.05
C PRO A 40 1.92 -7.00 10.03
N GLN A 41 2.63 -5.96 10.46
CA GLN A 41 2.13 -4.90 11.34
C GLN A 41 1.08 -3.99 10.69
N ASP A 42 1.03 -3.98 9.36
CA ASP A 42 0.06 -3.19 8.59
C ASP A 42 -1.25 -3.95 8.41
N ILE A 43 -1.27 -5.26 8.65
CA ILE A 43 -2.48 -6.10 8.52
C ILE A 43 -3.38 -5.88 9.74
N VAL A 44 -4.54 -5.29 9.51
CA VAL A 44 -5.53 -4.93 10.54
C VAL A 44 -6.57 -6.03 10.72
N ALA A 45 -7.02 -6.65 9.62
CA ALA A 45 -8.00 -7.73 9.66
C ALA A 45 -7.84 -8.72 8.50
N LYS A 46 -8.38 -9.92 8.69
CA LYS A 46 -8.44 -11.01 7.71
C LYS A 46 -9.85 -11.57 7.68
N ARG A 47 -10.43 -11.72 6.49
CA ARG A 47 -11.78 -12.29 6.32
C ARG A 47 -11.81 -13.27 5.15
N ILE A 48 -12.64 -14.31 5.24
CA ILE A 48 -12.91 -15.24 4.14
C ILE A 48 -14.41 -15.25 3.92
N LYS A 49 -14.84 -15.17 2.65
CA LYS A 49 -16.25 -15.19 2.23
C LYS A 49 -16.44 -16.25 1.16
N PHE A 50 -17.41 -17.15 1.32
CA PHE A 50 -17.79 -18.12 0.29
C PHE A 50 -19.07 -17.68 -0.41
N SER A 51 -19.14 -17.81 -1.74
CA SER A 51 -20.37 -17.60 -2.49
C SER A 51 -21.37 -18.68 -2.12
N GLY A 52 -22.52 -18.29 -1.58
CA GLY A 52 -23.61 -19.20 -1.21
C GLY A 52 -23.86 -19.37 0.28
N GLN A 53 -22.99 -18.86 1.17
CA GLN A 53 -23.37 -18.68 2.58
C GLN A 53 -24.27 -17.45 2.69
N ARG A 54 -25.56 -17.65 3.02
CA ARG A 54 -26.43 -16.56 3.49
C ARG A 54 -25.75 -15.89 4.69
N GLU A 55 -25.71 -14.57 4.72
CA GLU A 55 -25.41 -13.84 5.95
C GLU A 55 -26.45 -14.25 7.00
N TYR A 56 -26.05 -15.06 7.99
CA TYR A 56 -26.89 -15.37 9.12
C TYR A 56 -26.95 -14.12 10.01
N HIS A 57 -27.97 -13.27 9.80
CA HIS A 57 -28.43 -12.36 10.84
C HIS A 57 -29.05 -13.20 11.95
N LEU A 58 -28.45 -13.17 13.15
CA LEU A 58 -29.04 -13.79 14.34
C LEU A 58 -30.27 -12.97 14.75
N VAL A 59 -31.42 -13.28 14.17
CA VAL A 59 -32.73 -12.89 14.71
C VAL A 59 -33.21 -14.04 15.58
N GLY A 60 -33.21 -13.83 16.90
CA GLY A 60 -33.74 -14.79 17.86
C GLY A 60 -35.21 -15.07 17.60
N GLY A 61 -35.58 -16.35 17.57
CA GLY A 61 -36.97 -16.81 17.48
C GLY A 61 -37.02 -18.33 17.50
N ALA A 62 -37.47 -18.88 18.62
CA ALA A 62 -37.64 -20.31 18.85
C ALA A 62 -38.73 -20.93 17.94
N GLY A 63 -38.53 -22.19 17.52
CA GLY A 63 -39.62 -23.02 16.96
C GLY A 63 -39.19 -24.08 15.96
N ASP A 64 -38.87 -25.27 16.47
CA ASP A 64 -39.15 -26.61 15.92
C ASP A 64 -38.49 -27.13 14.60
N LYS A 65 -37.58 -28.10 14.83
CA LYS A 65 -37.28 -29.35 14.10
C LYS A 65 -36.55 -29.31 12.73
N GLU A 66 -35.26 -29.66 12.82
CA GLU A 66 -34.33 -30.13 11.79
C GLU A 66 -34.94 -31.06 10.71
N PRO A 67 -34.49 -30.94 9.46
CA PRO A 67 -33.62 -31.93 8.85
C PRO A 67 -32.17 -31.58 9.22
N ALA A 68 -31.34 -32.60 9.43
CA ALA A 68 -29.91 -32.51 9.72
C ALA A 68 -29.17 -31.66 8.66
N ALA A 69 -29.26 -30.34 8.82
CA ALA A 69 -28.47 -29.37 8.10
C ALA A 69 -27.12 -29.40 8.81
N ALA A 70 -26.08 -29.73 8.04
CA ALA A 70 -24.68 -29.55 8.45
C ALA A 70 -24.60 -28.33 9.35
N GLU A 71 -24.15 -28.53 10.60
CA GLU A 71 -24.02 -27.48 11.60
C GLU A 71 -23.57 -26.21 10.88
N PRO A 72 -24.30 -25.08 10.99
CA PRO A 72 -23.85 -23.84 10.38
C PRO A 72 -22.51 -23.54 11.03
N ARG A 73 -21.43 -23.93 10.35
CA ARG A 73 -20.07 -23.71 10.82
C ARG A 73 -20.03 -22.21 11.03
N ALA A 74 -19.93 -21.81 12.31
CA ALA A 74 -19.66 -20.44 12.68
C ALA A 74 -18.57 -19.89 11.73
N PRO A 75 -18.59 -18.60 11.36
CA PRO A 75 -17.51 -18.04 10.57
C PRO A 75 -16.21 -18.30 11.31
N GLN A 76 -15.49 -19.36 10.93
CA GLN A 76 -14.18 -19.65 11.49
C GLN A 76 -13.35 -18.45 11.07
N GLU A 77 -12.95 -17.67 12.07
CA GLU A 77 -12.04 -16.55 11.92
C GLU A 77 -10.92 -16.97 10.96
N ALA A 78 -10.68 -16.15 9.96
CA ALA A 78 -9.92 -16.45 8.75
C ALA A 78 -8.58 -17.19 9.00
N ASP A 79 -8.56 -18.52 8.84
CA ASP A 79 -7.35 -19.34 9.04
C ASP A 79 -6.41 -19.37 7.80
N PHE A 80 -6.32 -18.26 7.06
CA PHE A 80 -5.27 -18.11 6.06
C PHE A 80 -4.00 -17.51 6.67
N LYS A 81 -2.87 -18.11 6.30
CA LYS A 81 -1.56 -17.75 6.84
C LYS A 81 -0.92 -16.69 5.96
N ILE A 82 -0.15 -15.83 6.61
CA ILE A 82 0.71 -14.86 5.92
C ILE A 82 2.12 -15.37 6.11
N LYS A 83 2.74 -15.80 5.00
CA LYS A 83 4.10 -16.34 5.01
C LYS A 83 5.03 -15.35 4.34
N TYR A 84 6.31 -15.36 4.74
CA TYR A 84 7.35 -14.54 4.12
C TYR A 84 8.13 -15.38 3.10
N ASP A 85 8.22 -14.89 1.87
CA ASP A 85 9.06 -15.47 0.83
C ASP A 85 10.46 -14.82 0.90
N LYS A 86 11.39 -15.50 1.58
CA LYS A 86 12.77 -15.00 1.74
C LYS A 86 13.51 -14.81 0.41
N LYS A 87 13.13 -15.57 -0.63
CA LYS A 87 13.80 -15.52 -1.94
C LYS A 87 13.41 -14.23 -2.68
N ASN A 88 12.17 -13.82 -2.57
CA ASN A 88 11.63 -12.68 -3.32
C ASN A 88 11.40 -11.42 -2.48
N GLY A 89 11.48 -11.53 -1.15
CA GLY A 89 11.39 -10.40 -0.22
C GLY A 89 9.99 -9.84 -0.04
N TYR A 90 8.95 -10.68 -0.07
CA TYR A 90 7.55 -10.26 0.12
C TYR A 90 6.75 -11.22 1.00
N TYR A 91 5.64 -10.73 1.54
CA TYR A 91 4.66 -11.56 2.21
C TYR A 91 3.63 -12.09 1.22
N TYR A 92 3.08 -13.28 1.47
CA TYR A 92 2.04 -13.87 0.64
C TYR A 92 0.97 -14.54 1.50
N VAL A 93 -0.26 -14.51 0.99
CA VAL A 93 -1.38 -15.29 1.51
C VAL A 93 -1.17 -16.75 1.11
N ASP A 94 -1.21 -17.63 2.10
CA ASP A 94 -1.10 -19.08 1.97
C ASP A 94 -2.34 -19.72 2.60
N HIS A 95 -3.12 -20.41 1.77
CA HIS A 95 -4.31 -21.10 2.20
C HIS A 95 -4.62 -22.26 1.25
N GLU A 96 -5.11 -23.36 1.79
CA GLU A 96 -5.68 -24.44 1.00
C GLU A 96 -7.16 -24.49 1.36
N VAL A 97 -8.02 -24.38 0.35
CA VAL A 97 -9.47 -24.31 0.54
C VAL A 97 -10.14 -25.35 -0.34
N LEU A 98 -11.09 -26.07 0.25
CA LEU A 98 -11.94 -27.00 -0.47
C LEU A 98 -13.13 -26.22 -1.02
N LEU A 99 -13.27 -26.19 -2.35
CA LEU A 99 -14.33 -25.47 -3.05
C LEU A 99 -15.34 -26.44 -3.64
N GLY A 100 -16.61 -26.27 -3.28
CA GLY A 100 -17.72 -26.98 -3.89
C GLY A 100 -17.92 -26.62 -5.37
N PRO A 101 -18.83 -27.32 -6.07
CA PRO A 101 -19.16 -27.07 -7.47
C PRO A 101 -19.53 -25.61 -7.72
N ARG A 102 -18.90 -24.96 -8.70
CA ARG A 102 -19.14 -23.55 -9.05
C ARG A 102 -18.96 -22.56 -7.88
N GLN A 103 -18.34 -22.98 -6.78
CA GLN A 103 -18.18 -22.13 -5.61
C GLN A 103 -17.02 -21.15 -5.81
N ILE A 104 -17.22 -19.94 -5.30
CA ILE A 104 -16.25 -18.86 -5.27
C ILE A 104 -15.89 -18.61 -3.81
N VAL A 105 -14.61 -18.41 -3.53
CA VAL A 105 -14.15 -17.89 -2.24
C VAL A 105 -13.45 -16.56 -2.46
N THR A 106 -13.69 -15.61 -1.57
CA THR A 106 -13.01 -14.31 -1.52
C THR A 106 -12.28 -14.20 -0.19
N LEU A 107 -10.96 -14.09 -0.24
CA LEU A 107 -10.14 -13.73 0.91
C LEU A 107 -9.94 -12.22 0.89
N GLU A 108 -10.20 -11.56 2.02
CA GLU A 108 -10.03 -10.14 2.20
C GLU A 108 -8.91 -9.91 3.23
N VAL A 109 -7.85 -9.21 2.81
CA VAL A 109 -6.77 -8.74 3.69
C VAL A 109 -6.95 -7.23 3.85
N GLU A 110 -7.31 -6.80 5.04
CA GLU A 110 -7.45 -5.39 5.38
C GLU A 110 -6.12 -4.90 5.95
N VAL A 111 -5.53 -3.92 5.29
CA VAL A 111 -4.24 -3.35 5.66
C VAL A 111 -4.34 -1.84 5.86
N LYS A 112 -3.50 -1.28 6.71
CA LYS A 112 -3.30 0.18 6.78
C LYS A 112 -2.82 0.67 5.43
N ASP A 113 -3.29 1.83 5.00
CA ASP A 113 -2.78 2.45 3.78
C ASP A 113 -1.31 2.87 3.96
N VAL A 114 -0.43 2.12 3.31
CA VAL A 114 1.02 2.35 3.27
C VAL A 114 1.47 2.96 1.93
N TRP A 115 0.53 3.25 1.02
CA TRP A 115 0.81 3.73 -0.34
C TRP A 115 0.62 5.23 -0.47
N ASN A 116 1.15 5.96 0.52
CA ASN A 116 1.18 7.41 0.52
C ASN A 116 2.56 7.90 0.93
N ILE A 117 3.13 8.84 0.19
CA ILE A 117 4.34 9.56 0.57
C ILE A 117 3.93 10.56 1.64
N PRO A 118 4.51 10.47 2.85
CA PRO A 118 4.17 11.38 3.93
C PRO A 118 4.52 12.83 3.60
N PRO A 119 3.66 13.80 3.94
CA PRO A 119 3.87 15.20 3.60
C PRO A 119 5.17 15.75 4.19
N GLU A 120 5.57 15.26 5.37
CA GLU A 120 6.84 15.62 6.01
C GLU A 120 8.06 15.29 5.15
N GLN A 121 8.04 14.19 4.38
CA GLN A 121 9.15 13.82 3.49
C GLN A 121 9.27 14.80 2.31
N ILE A 122 8.12 15.24 1.78
CA ILE A 122 8.03 16.21 0.69
C ILE A 122 8.56 17.57 1.17
N GLU A 123 8.07 18.03 2.33
CA GLU A 123 8.46 19.32 2.93
C GLU A 123 9.93 19.34 3.35
N THR A 124 10.43 18.22 3.88
CA THR A 124 11.86 18.08 4.23
C THR A 124 12.71 18.23 2.98
N LEU A 125 12.37 17.54 1.88
CA LEU A 125 13.16 17.64 0.65
C LEU A 125 13.16 19.07 0.08
N ARG A 126 12.00 19.73 0.09
CA ARG A 126 11.87 21.13 -0.33
C ARG A 126 12.77 22.04 0.50
N THR A 127 12.68 21.94 1.83
CA THR A 127 13.50 22.72 2.77
C THR A 127 14.99 22.49 2.59
N GLU A 128 15.42 21.24 2.39
CA GLU A 128 16.83 20.91 2.19
C GLU A 128 17.38 21.51 0.89
N VAL A 129 16.59 21.52 -0.19
CA VAL A 129 16.98 22.15 -1.47
C VAL A 129 17.09 23.66 -1.32
N ASP A 130 16.15 24.29 -0.63
CA ASP A 130 16.18 25.73 -0.32
C ASP A 130 17.42 26.11 0.50
N ALA A 131 17.70 25.34 1.55
CA ALA A 131 18.87 25.56 2.41
C ALA A 131 20.19 25.41 1.65
N LEU A 132 20.29 24.46 0.72
CA LEU A 132 21.48 24.28 -0.10
C LEU A 132 21.78 25.50 -0.97
N LEU A 133 20.76 26.04 -1.63
CA LEU A 133 20.92 27.20 -2.50
C LEU A 133 21.21 28.49 -1.73
N ALA A 134 20.62 28.66 -0.54
CA ALA A 134 20.95 29.77 0.35
C ALA A 134 22.43 29.79 0.76
N GLN A 135 23.05 28.62 0.91
CA GLN A 135 24.50 28.49 1.20
C GLN A 135 25.40 28.67 -0.03
N GLY A 136 24.82 28.78 -1.23
CA GLY A 136 25.53 28.76 -2.51
C GLY A 136 26.26 30.04 -2.87
N GLY A 137 25.90 31.18 -2.25
CA GLY A 137 26.53 32.49 -2.47
C GLY A 137 26.26 33.08 -3.87
N GLU A 138 26.77 32.43 -4.91
CA GLU A 138 26.51 32.77 -6.32
C GLU A 138 25.36 31.93 -6.88
N MET A 139 24.46 32.61 -7.60
CA MET A 139 23.32 31.98 -8.26
C MET A 139 23.82 31.11 -9.42
N ASN A 140 23.87 29.80 -9.18
CA ASN A 140 24.14 28.82 -10.22
C ASN A 140 22.83 28.55 -10.98
N GLU A 141 22.73 29.01 -12.22
CA GLU A 141 21.51 28.88 -13.04
C GLU A 141 21.06 27.42 -13.19
N THR A 142 22.00 26.47 -13.34
CA THR A 142 21.69 25.03 -13.37
C THR A 142 21.08 24.56 -12.04
N ALA A 143 21.60 25.02 -10.91
CA ALA A 143 21.08 24.66 -9.60
C ALA A 143 19.69 25.28 -9.33
N ALA A 144 19.43 26.48 -9.87
CA ALA A 144 18.12 27.11 -9.81
C ALA A 144 17.08 26.36 -10.67
N ALA A 145 17.46 25.94 -11.88
CA ALA A 145 16.60 25.12 -12.75
C ALA A 145 16.23 23.79 -12.08
N LEU A 146 17.21 23.08 -11.50
CA LEU A 146 16.97 21.83 -10.77
C LEU A 146 16.04 22.03 -9.56
N LYS A 147 16.15 23.14 -8.81
CA LYS A 147 15.20 23.45 -7.74
C LYS A 147 13.78 23.59 -8.26
N GLU A 148 13.59 24.26 -9.40
CA GLU A 148 12.26 24.41 -10.01
C GLU A 148 11.69 23.06 -10.44
N GLU A 149 12.51 22.20 -11.05
CA GLU A 149 12.11 20.84 -11.44
C GLU A 149 11.74 19.97 -10.23
N ILE A 150 12.56 20.00 -9.17
CA ILE A 150 12.25 19.34 -7.89
C ILE A 150 10.93 19.86 -7.33
N GLY A 151 10.72 21.18 -7.31
CA GLY A 151 9.48 21.80 -6.83
C GLY A 151 8.26 21.29 -7.59
N LYS A 152 8.33 21.28 -8.93
CA LYS A 152 7.28 20.76 -9.81
C LYS A 152 7.01 19.27 -9.56
N ALA A 153 8.05 18.45 -9.41
CA ALA A 153 7.91 17.02 -9.12
C ALA A 153 7.22 16.79 -7.77
N LEU A 154 7.60 17.54 -6.72
CA LEU A 154 6.98 17.47 -5.40
C LEU A 154 5.50 17.90 -5.43
N ASP A 155 5.17 19.00 -6.10
CA ASP A 155 3.78 19.43 -6.25
C ASP A 155 2.95 18.40 -7.04
N GLN A 156 3.55 17.75 -8.05
CA GLN A 156 2.91 16.69 -8.81
C GLN A 156 2.64 15.45 -7.97
N ILE A 157 3.57 15.06 -7.08
CA ILE A 157 3.36 13.96 -6.12
C ILE A 157 2.15 14.25 -5.24
N VAL A 158 2.06 15.44 -4.64
CA VAL A 158 0.92 15.84 -3.78
C VAL A 158 -0.38 15.74 -4.56
N LYS A 159 -0.45 16.37 -5.74
CA LYS A 159 -1.62 16.35 -6.61
C LYS A 159 -2.03 14.94 -7.02
N SER A 160 -1.06 14.08 -7.33
CA SER A 160 -1.27 12.68 -7.68
C SER A 160 -1.96 11.95 -6.52
N GLN A 161 -1.42 12.06 -5.30
CA GLN A 161 -1.99 11.40 -4.12
C GLN A 161 -3.42 11.84 -3.80
N GLU A 162 -3.73 13.13 -3.97
CA GLU A 162 -5.10 13.66 -3.78
C GLU A 162 -6.09 13.12 -4.82
N GLN A 163 -5.63 12.85 -6.04
CA GLN A 163 -6.47 12.39 -7.15
C GLN A 163 -6.60 10.87 -7.18
N THR A 164 -5.62 10.15 -6.65
CA THR A 164 -5.52 8.69 -6.79
C THR A 164 -5.81 7.95 -5.49
N THR A 165 -6.57 8.52 -4.56
CA THR A 165 -7.01 7.82 -3.32
C THR A 165 -7.77 6.53 -3.65
N VAL A 166 -7.71 5.52 -2.77
CA VAL A 166 -8.42 4.24 -2.93
C VAL A 166 -9.91 4.43 -3.23
N ALA A 167 -10.58 5.39 -2.59
CA ALA A 167 -12.00 5.68 -2.80
C ALA A 167 -12.31 6.21 -4.21
N LYS A 168 -11.36 6.86 -4.89
CA LYS A 168 -11.54 7.48 -6.21
C LYS A 168 -11.18 6.54 -7.37
N VAL A 169 -10.09 5.79 -7.24
CA VAL A 169 -9.50 5.03 -8.37
C VAL A 169 -9.41 3.53 -8.10
N GLY A 170 -9.76 3.07 -6.90
CA GLY A 170 -9.58 1.69 -6.47
C GLY A 170 -8.15 1.37 -6.02
N VAL A 171 -8.00 0.21 -5.39
CA VAL A 171 -6.74 -0.23 -4.75
C VAL A 171 -5.60 -0.36 -5.75
N GLU A 172 -5.82 -1.07 -6.86
CA GLU A 172 -4.77 -1.35 -7.85
C GLU A 172 -4.18 -0.08 -8.44
N GLN A 173 -5.05 0.88 -8.81
CA GLN A 173 -4.60 2.15 -9.38
C GLN A 173 -3.96 3.05 -8.33
N HIS A 174 -4.44 3.03 -7.08
CA HIS A 174 -3.81 3.76 -5.98
C HIS A 174 -2.36 3.28 -5.75
N ILE A 175 -2.15 1.96 -5.67
CA ILE A 175 -0.82 1.34 -5.52
C ILE A 175 0.09 1.68 -6.70
N ASN A 176 -0.42 1.62 -7.93
CA ASN A 176 0.34 1.97 -9.14
C ASN A 176 0.78 3.45 -9.11
N SER A 177 -0.12 4.36 -8.77
CA SER A 177 0.20 5.79 -8.66
C SER A 177 1.23 6.07 -7.57
N TYR A 178 1.16 5.38 -6.43
CA TYR A 178 2.20 5.45 -5.41
C TYR A 178 3.57 5.01 -5.93
N GLY A 179 3.64 3.92 -6.71
CA GLY A 179 4.87 3.48 -7.37
C GLY A 179 5.50 4.59 -8.23
N LYS A 180 4.70 5.24 -9.06
CA LYS A 180 5.15 6.37 -9.90
C LYS A 180 5.58 7.58 -9.04
N ASN A 181 4.85 7.89 -7.99
CA ASN A 181 5.19 8.98 -7.08
C ASN A 181 6.52 8.71 -6.37
N ARG A 182 6.79 7.46 -5.99
CA ARG A 182 8.09 7.06 -5.43
C ARG A 182 9.23 7.26 -6.43
N GLU A 183 9.03 6.92 -7.70
CA GLU A 183 10.03 7.16 -8.74
C GLU A 183 10.31 8.66 -8.90
N MET A 184 9.27 9.50 -8.93
CA MET A 184 9.42 10.96 -8.96
C MET A 184 10.18 11.49 -7.73
N LEU A 185 9.87 10.98 -6.54
CA LEU A 185 10.57 11.38 -5.32
C LEU A 185 12.05 10.96 -5.35
N GLN A 186 12.35 9.76 -5.85
CA GLN A 186 13.72 9.29 -6.03
C GLN A 186 14.49 10.19 -7.01
N GLN A 187 13.87 10.59 -8.12
CA GLN A 187 14.48 11.53 -9.07
C GLN A 187 14.77 12.87 -8.41
N ALA A 188 13.81 13.45 -7.69
CA ALA A 188 14.01 14.71 -6.96
C ALA A 188 15.15 14.62 -5.92
N GLN A 189 15.32 13.48 -5.26
CA GLN A 189 16.46 13.24 -4.36
C GLN A 189 17.79 13.15 -5.11
N MET A 190 17.82 12.59 -6.31
CA MET A 190 19.02 12.58 -7.17
C MET A 190 19.37 13.99 -7.66
N ASP A 191 18.38 14.78 -8.05
CA ASP A 191 18.55 16.17 -8.48
C ASP A 191 19.10 17.03 -7.33
N LYS A 192 18.60 16.84 -6.09
CA LYS A 192 19.19 17.45 -4.89
C LYS A 192 20.68 17.11 -4.76
N LYS A 193 21.07 15.84 -4.92
CA LYS A 193 22.49 15.44 -4.86
C LYS A 193 23.31 16.11 -5.96
N MET A 194 22.73 16.30 -7.15
CA MET A 194 23.38 17.04 -8.23
C MET A 194 23.60 18.50 -7.85
N ILE A 195 22.60 19.19 -7.29
CA ILE A 195 22.73 20.55 -6.73
C ILE A 195 23.88 20.60 -5.71
N GLN A 196 23.91 19.66 -4.75
CA GLN A 196 24.98 19.58 -3.74
C GLN A 196 26.37 19.49 -4.37
N ASN A 197 26.52 18.68 -5.41
CA ASN A 197 27.79 18.51 -6.11
C ASN A 197 28.20 19.76 -6.90
N LEU A 198 27.26 20.45 -7.54
CA LEU A 198 27.51 21.70 -8.25
C LEU A 198 28.00 22.79 -7.29
N LEU A 199 27.34 22.93 -6.14
CA LEU A 199 27.71 23.93 -5.13
C LEU A 199 29.07 23.64 -4.49
N LYS A 200 29.40 22.37 -4.23
CA LYS A 200 30.74 21.97 -3.75
C LYS A 200 31.84 22.35 -4.75
N LYS A 201 31.63 22.08 -6.05
CA LYS A 201 32.60 22.43 -7.10
C LYS A 201 32.79 23.95 -7.21
N ALA A 202 31.72 24.74 -7.09
CA ALA A 202 31.79 26.20 -7.11
C ALA A 202 32.62 26.74 -5.93
N LYS A 203 32.44 26.18 -4.72
CA LYS A 203 33.24 26.54 -3.54
C LYS A 203 34.72 26.14 -3.66
N GLY A 204 35.02 24.96 -4.21
CA GLY A 204 36.39 24.48 -4.43
C GLY A 204 37.19 25.37 -5.38
N LYS A 205 36.61 25.76 -6.52
CA LYS A 205 37.24 26.68 -7.48
C LYS A 205 37.56 28.06 -6.89
N LYS A 206 36.81 28.52 -5.88
CA LYS A 206 37.05 29.79 -5.19
C LYS A 206 38.23 29.76 -4.21
N GLY A 207 38.68 28.57 -3.81
CA GLY A 207 39.79 28.36 -2.87
C GLY A 207 41.16 28.16 -3.53
N GLU A 208 41.22 27.64 -4.76
CA GLU A 208 42.47 27.36 -5.49
C GLU A 208 43.02 28.56 -6.29
N GLY A 209 42.32 29.69 -6.30
CA GLY A 209 42.71 30.90 -7.03
C GLY A 209 43.37 32.00 -6.19
N ARG A 210 43.92 31.67 -5.02
CA ARG A 210 44.54 32.64 -4.10
C ARG A 210 45.99 32.30 -3.80
#